data_AF-A0A2N0R0S5-F1
#
_entry.id   AF-A0A2N0R0S5-F1
#
_cell.length_a   1.000
_cell.length_b   1.000
_cell.length_c   1.000
_cell.angle_alpha   90.00
_cell.angle_beta   90.00
_cell.angle_gamma   90.00
#
_symmetry.space_group_name_H-M   'P 1'
#
loop_
_entity.id
_entity.type
_entity.pdbx_description
1 polymer ?
#
loop_
_entity_poly.entity_id
_entity_poly.type
_entity_poly.pdbx_seq_one_letter_code
_entity_poly.pdbx_strand_id
1 'polypeptide(L)'
;MERDDERVIRLAHESNRKRVLRARNKNQLQDQQINEPNDNEHIQREPDNRNMHVRSTSSTTISEDDHKVLQKFCNKMDNIQYNTCPECNERIPDMTLIMGECRHCHNDKKTPKKFSADNNMDPGEVPDELQGLTDIEEMLIAQVFTVMSVYRLRGGQNGYKGNVINFPQDVREFTRRLP
;
A
#
# COMPACT_ATOMS: atom_id res chain seq x y z
N MET A 1 6.99 38.33 -25.10
CA MET A 1 7.53 36.96 -25.01
C MET A 1 8.32 36.92 -23.71
N GLU A 2 7.90 36.11 -22.75
CA GLU A 2 8.59 35.96 -21.46
C GLU A 2 9.97 35.32 -21.69
N ARG A 3 11.01 35.82 -21.01
CA ARG A 3 12.35 35.21 -21.08
C ARG A 3 12.39 33.96 -20.20
N ASP A 4 13.16 32.95 -20.61
CA ASP A 4 13.19 31.65 -19.90
C ASP A 4 13.59 31.79 -18.41
N ASP A 5 14.46 32.75 -18.08
CA ASP A 5 14.85 33.03 -16.69
C ASP A 5 13.67 33.53 -15.84
N GLU A 6 12.81 34.37 -16.41
CA GLU A 6 11.62 34.89 -15.74
C GLU A 6 10.60 33.75 -15.49
N ARG A 7 10.51 32.80 -16.43
CA ARG A 7 9.67 31.60 -16.32
C ARG A 7 10.14 30.68 -15.20
N VAL A 8 11.45 30.45 -15.09
CA VAL A 8 12.03 29.59 -14.05
C VAL A 8 11.79 30.18 -12.65
N ILE A 9 12.01 31.49 -12.49
CA ILE A 9 11.77 32.19 -11.22
C ILE A 9 10.29 32.11 -10.83
N ARG A 10 9.37 32.32 -11.78
CA ARG A 10 7.93 32.23 -11.57
C ARG A 10 7.49 30.84 -11.08
N LEU A 11 7.98 29.78 -11.73
CA LEU A 11 7.68 28.40 -11.37
C LEU A 11 8.24 28.03 -10.00
N ALA A 12 9.44 28.50 -9.66
CA ALA A 12 10.05 28.30 -8.35
C ALA A 12 9.21 28.98 -7.23
N HIS A 13 8.75 30.20 -7.48
CA HIS A 13 7.90 30.94 -6.53
C HIS A 13 6.53 30.27 -6.34
N GLU A 14 5.93 29.76 -7.42
CA GLU A 14 4.67 29.02 -7.35
C GLU A 14 4.81 27.69 -6.58
N SER A 15 5.91 26.97 -6.82
CA SER A 15 6.23 25.73 -6.09
C SER A 15 6.40 25.98 -4.59
N ASN A 16 7.15 27.03 -4.21
CA ASN A 16 7.30 27.41 -2.81
C ASN A 16 5.97 27.81 -2.16
N ARG A 17 5.12 28.57 -2.86
CA ARG A 17 3.79 28.94 -2.38
C ARG A 17 2.92 27.70 -2.13
N LYS A 18 2.93 26.72 -3.04
CA LYS A 18 2.21 25.45 -2.87
C LYS A 18 2.75 24.65 -1.67
N ARG A 19 4.06 24.62 -1.45
CA ARG A 19 4.68 23.97 -0.28
C ARG A 19 4.25 24.61 1.04
N VAL A 20 4.26 25.94 1.12
CA VAL A 20 3.84 26.69 2.32
C VAL A 20 2.36 26.48 2.63
N LEU A 21 1.47 26.49 1.62
CA LEU A 21 0.05 26.19 1.82
C LEU A 21 -0.17 24.76 2.36
N ARG A 22 0.53 23.77 1.81
CA ARG A 22 0.43 22.38 2.29
C ARG A 22 0.89 22.23 3.75
N ALA A 23 1.97 22.93 4.13
CA ALA A 23 2.45 22.92 5.52
C ALA A 23 1.46 23.57 6.49
N ARG A 24 0.85 24.71 6.11
CA ARG A 24 -0.21 25.35 6.91
C ARG A 24 -1.43 24.47 7.09
N ASN A 25 -1.94 23.85 6.01
CA ASN A 25 -3.10 22.95 6.11
C ASN A 25 -2.80 21.73 6.99
N LYS A 26 -1.58 21.20 6.94
CA LYS A 26 -1.18 20.07 7.80
C LYS A 26 -1.15 20.45 9.28
N ASN A 27 -0.62 21.63 9.61
CA ASN A 27 -0.64 22.13 10.99
C ASN A 27 -2.07 22.41 11.48
N GLN A 28 -2.94 22.96 10.61
CA GLN A 28 -4.33 23.27 10.96
C GLN A 28 -5.17 22.01 11.23
N LEU A 29 -4.95 20.92 10.47
CA LEU A 29 -5.56 19.61 10.73
C LEU A 29 -5.06 18.98 12.04
N GLN A 30 -3.79 19.22 12.38
CA GLN A 30 -3.21 18.71 13.62
C GLN A 30 -3.73 19.47 14.85
N ASP A 31 -3.89 20.79 14.76
CA ASP A 31 -4.49 21.60 15.82
C ASP A 31 -5.98 21.28 16.04
N GLN A 32 -6.71 20.90 14.98
CA GLN A 32 -8.11 20.44 15.10
C GLN A 32 -8.20 19.10 15.84
N GLN A 33 -7.25 18.18 15.64
CA GLN A 33 -7.22 16.90 16.36
C GLN A 33 -6.82 17.03 17.85
N ILE A 34 -6.12 18.12 18.22
CA ILE A 34 -5.67 18.35 19.60
C ILE A 34 -6.77 19.03 20.45
N ASN A 35 -7.71 19.75 19.84
CA ASN A 35 -8.74 20.52 20.54
C ASN A 35 -10.13 19.84 20.62
N GLU A 36 -10.25 18.58 20.23
CA GLU A 36 -11.47 17.79 20.49
C GLU A 36 -11.62 17.55 22.01
N PRO A 37 -12.79 17.85 22.62
CA PRO A 37 -13.00 17.63 24.05
C PRO A 37 -12.90 16.14 24.39
N ASN A 38 -12.05 15.81 25.36
CA ASN A 38 -11.90 14.45 25.87
C ASN A 38 -13.00 14.19 26.92
N ASP A 39 -14.13 13.61 26.52
CA ASP A 39 -15.24 13.22 27.39
C ASP A 39 -14.90 11.98 28.24
N ASN A 40 -13.81 12.04 28.99
CA ASN A 40 -13.39 10.98 29.91
C ASN A 40 -13.37 11.54 31.34
N GLU A 41 -14.57 11.73 31.89
CA GLU A 41 -14.75 12.11 33.30
C GLU A 41 -14.25 10.99 34.23
N HIS A 42 -13.14 11.29 34.89
CA HIS A 42 -12.88 11.06 36.31
C HIS A 42 -13.34 9.73 36.95
N ILE A 43 -12.56 8.65 36.78
CA ILE A 43 -12.60 7.51 37.72
C ILE A 43 -11.50 7.73 38.77
N GLN A 44 -11.90 8.15 39.97
CA GLN A 44 -11.06 8.16 41.16
C GLN A 44 -10.64 6.71 41.49
N ARG A 45 -9.34 6.47 41.67
CA ARG A 45 -8.80 5.14 42.00
C ARG A 45 -8.87 4.92 43.51
N GLU A 46 -9.86 4.18 43.96
CA GLU A 46 -9.85 3.52 45.28
C GLU A 46 -9.15 2.15 45.17
N PRO A 47 -8.41 1.69 46.19
CA PRO A 47 -7.66 0.44 46.13
C PRO A 47 -8.53 -0.73 46.61
N ASP A 48 -9.22 -1.41 45.69
CA ASP A 48 -10.05 -2.58 46.06
C ASP A 48 -9.29 -3.91 45.96
N ASN A 49 -8.83 -4.34 47.13
CA ASN A 49 -8.51 -5.71 47.46
C ASN A 49 -9.81 -6.50 47.68
N ARG A 50 -10.23 -7.37 46.74
CA ARG A 50 -10.81 -8.72 47.00
C ARG A 50 -11.39 -9.40 45.76
N ASN A 51 -11.09 -10.70 45.69
CA ASN A 51 -11.77 -11.77 44.94
C ASN A 51 -11.71 -11.74 43.41
N MET A 52 -10.77 -12.52 42.86
CA MET A 52 -10.91 -13.14 41.54
C MET A 52 -12.17 -14.01 41.52
N HIS A 53 -13.29 -13.43 41.14
CA HIS A 53 -14.35 -14.23 40.56
C HIS A 53 -13.93 -14.53 39.13
N VAL A 54 -13.48 -15.77 38.90
CA VAL A 54 -13.25 -16.32 37.56
C VAL A 54 -14.57 -16.20 36.81
N ARG A 55 -14.70 -15.14 36.02
CA ARG A 55 -15.80 -14.97 35.07
C ARG A 55 -15.64 -16.09 34.07
N SER A 56 -16.46 -17.13 34.20
CA SER A 56 -16.55 -18.21 33.22
C SER A 56 -16.77 -17.58 31.85
N THR A 57 -15.75 -17.57 31.01
CA THR A 57 -15.85 -17.19 29.60
C THR A 57 -16.45 -18.38 28.85
N SER A 58 -17.69 -18.74 29.14
CA SER A 58 -18.48 -19.56 28.23
C SER A 58 -19.08 -18.63 27.18
N SER A 59 -18.22 -18.03 26.35
CA SER A 59 -18.64 -17.32 25.13
C SER A 59 -18.18 -18.15 23.94
N THR A 60 -18.55 -19.43 23.93
CA THR A 60 -18.25 -20.37 22.85
C THR A 60 -19.35 -20.43 21.79
N THR A 61 -20.42 -19.65 21.95
CA THR A 61 -21.57 -19.69 21.04
C THR A 61 -21.74 -18.34 20.35
N ILE A 62 -21.34 -18.30 19.08
CA ILE A 62 -21.66 -17.23 18.12
C ILE A 62 -23.18 -17.12 18.04
N SER A 63 -23.73 -15.89 18.05
CA SER A 63 -25.19 -15.72 17.98
C SER A 63 -25.74 -16.16 16.62
N GLU A 64 -27.03 -16.52 16.56
CA GLU A 64 -27.66 -16.86 15.28
C GLU A 64 -27.61 -15.71 14.27
N ASP A 65 -27.65 -14.46 14.74
CA ASP A 65 -27.55 -13.29 13.88
C ASP A 65 -26.13 -13.09 13.36
N ASP A 66 -25.11 -13.33 14.18
CA ASP A 66 -23.71 -13.33 13.73
C ASP A 66 -23.48 -14.46 12.70
N HIS A 67 -24.09 -15.63 12.89
CA HIS A 67 -24.04 -16.71 11.90
C HIS A 67 -24.63 -16.29 10.55
N LYS A 68 -25.75 -15.55 10.53
CA LYS A 68 -26.32 -15.02 9.29
C LYS A 68 -25.39 -14.00 8.62
N VAL A 69 -24.73 -13.14 9.40
CA VAL A 69 -23.75 -12.17 8.87
C VAL A 69 -22.54 -12.89 8.29
N LEU A 70 -21.99 -13.87 9.00
CA LEU A 70 -20.88 -14.70 8.53
C LEU A 70 -21.25 -15.45 7.24
N GLN A 71 -22.44 -16.05 7.19
CA GLN A 71 -22.90 -16.75 5.99
C GLN A 71 -23.01 -15.79 4.79
N LYS A 72 -23.55 -14.58 4.99
CA LYS A 72 -23.59 -13.55 3.94
C LYS A 72 -22.19 -13.16 3.47
N PHE A 73 -21.24 -13.02 4.41
CA PHE A 73 -19.85 -12.71 4.09
C PHE A 73 -19.20 -13.83 3.27
N CYS A 74 -19.27 -15.08 3.72
CA CYS A 74 -18.71 -16.23 3.01
C CYS A 74 -19.32 -16.34 1.61
N ASN A 75 -20.65 -16.28 1.50
CA ASN A 75 -21.32 -16.30 0.21
C ASN A 75 -20.83 -15.17 -0.70
N LYS A 76 -20.54 -13.98 -0.17
CA LYS A 76 -20.05 -12.87 -0.98
C LYS A 76 -18.62 -13.09 -1.44
N MET A 77 -17.76 -13.63 -0.56
CA MET A 77 -16.36 -13.97 -0.88
C MET A 77 -16.26 -15.10 -1.90
N ASP A 78 -17.09 -16.14 -1.75
CA ASP A 78 -17.10 -17.32 -2.64
C ASP A 78 -17.57 -16.98 -4.06
N ASN A 79 -18.36 -15.90 -4.21
CA ASN A 79 -18.89 -15.45 -5.49
C ASN A 79 -18.05 -14.34 -6.15
N ILE A 80 -16.92 -13.94 -5.59
CA ILE A 80 -16.04 -12.93 -6.21
C ILE A 80 -15.50 -13.49 -7.52
N GLN A 81 -15.73 -12.76 -8.62
CA GLN A 81 -15.22 -13.13 -9.92
C GLN A 81 -13.87 -12.46 -10.18
N TYR A 82 -12.91 -13.22 -10.70
CA TYR A 82 -11.59 -12.69 -11.04
C TYR A 82 -11.38 -12.79 -12.55
N ASN A 83 -11.96 -11.86 -13.29
CA ASN A 83 -11.74 -11.71 -14.72
C ASN A 83 -10.37 -11.09 -14.99
N THR A 84 -9.70 -11.56 -16.04
CA THR A 84 -8.40 -11.04 -16.47
C THR A 84 -8.57 -10.18 -17.71
N CYS A 85 -7.97 -8.99 -17.70
CA CYS A 85 -7.89 -8.15 -18.89
C CYS A 85 -6.81 -8.69 -19.84
N PRO A 86 -7.11 -8.98 -21.11
CA PRO A 86 -6.10 -9.50 -22.05
C PRO A 86 -5.07 -8.45 -22.47
N GLU A 87 -5.40 -7.16 -22.33
CA GLU A 87 -4.50 -6.07 -22.71
C GLU A 87 -3.43 -5.81 -21.64
N CYS A 88 -3.81 -5.70 -20.37
CA CYS A 88 -2.88 -5.34 -19.29
C CYS A 88 -2.58 -6.48 -18.31
N ASN A 89 -3.15 -7.67 -18.53
CA ASN A 89 -3.06 -8.85 -17.66
C ASN A 89 -3.50 -8.63 -16.19
N GLU A 90 -4.11 -7.47 -15.87
CA GLU A 90 -4.65 -7.21 -14.55
C GLU A 90 -5.85 -8.12 -14.25
N ARG A 91 -5.87 -8.63 -13.02
CA ARG A 91 -6.92 -9.49 -12.49
C ARG A 91 -7.31 -9.01 -11.09
N ILE A 92 -8.45 -8.33 -10.98
CA ILE A 92 -8.94 -7.79 -9.72
C ILE A 92 -10.31 -8.37 -9.36
N PRO A 93 -10.69 -8.42 -8.07
CA PRO A 93 -12.02 -8.81 -7.63
C PRO A 93 -13.13 -8.06 -8.37
N ASP A 94 -14.11 -8.81 -8.86
CA ASP A 94 -15.30 -8.32 -9.57
C ASP A 94 -15.00 -7.37 -10.73
N MET A 95 -13.87 -7.57 -11.42
CA MET A 95 -13.52 -6.78 -12.59
C MET A 95 -14.55 -6.99 -13.71
N THR A 96 -15.16 -5.88 -14.15
CA THR A 96 -16.03 -5.89 -15.33
C THR A 96 -15.23 -5.59 -16.58
N LEU A 97 -15.36 -6.45 -17.60
CA LEU A 97 -14.79 -6.24 -18.92
C LEU A 97 -15.79 -5.50 -19.82
N ILE A 98 -15.35 -4.42 -20.44
CA ILE A 98 -16.09 -3.62 -21.42
C ILE A 98 -15.54 -3.99 -22.80
N MET A 99 -16.36 -4.61 -23.65
CA MET A 99 -15.93 -5.11 -24.96
C MET A 99 -14.68 -6.04 -24.89
N GLY A 100 -14.55 -6.81 -23.80
CA GLY A 100 -13.43 -7.74 -23.60
C GLY A 100 -12.21 -7.14 -22.88
N GLU A 101 -12.24 -5.85 -22.51
CA GLU A 101 -11.10 -5.17 -21.87
C GLU A 101 -11.48 -4.57 -20.52
N CYS A 102 -10.52 -4.37 -19.61
CA CYS A 102 -10.79 -3.61 -18.40
C CYS A 102 -11.12 -2.15 -18.73
N ARG A 103 -11.80 -1.47 -17.80
CA ARG A 103 -12.19 -0.06 -17.97
C ARG A 103 -11.00 0.86 -18.28
N HIS A 104 -9.82 0.58 -17.73
CA HIS A 104 -8.63 1.38 -18.02
C HIS A 104 -8.19 1.23 -19.49
N CYS A 105 -8.00 -0.01 -19.95
CA CYS A 105 -7.59 -0.31 -21.32
C CYS A 105 -8.64 0.09 -22.36
N HIS A 106 -9.93 -0.03 -22.03
CA HIS A 106 -11.02 0.41 -22.92
C HIS A 106 -11.00 1.93 -23.14
N ASN A 107 -10.64 2.69 -22.11
CA ASN A 107 -10.55 4.15 -22.17
C ASN A 107 -9.23 4.65 -22.77
N ASP A 108 -8.19 3.83 -22.78
CA ASP A 108 -6.93 4.15 -23.44
C ASP A 108 -7.07 4.04 -24.97
N LYS A 109 -6.99 5.18 -25.65
CA LYS A 109 -7.07 5.27 -27.11
C LYS A 109 -5.69 5.34 -27.78
N LYS A 110 -4.61 5.13 -27.03
CA LYS A 110 -3.24 5.11 -27.57
C LYS A 110 -2.96 3.79 -28.29
N THR A 111 -2.00 3.84 -29.21
CA THR A 111 -1.51 2.69 -29.95
C THR A 111 0.02 2.79 -30.04
N PRO A 112 0.78 1.90 -29.38
CA PRO A 112 0.32 0.81 -28.52
C PRO A 112 -0.34 1.33 -27.23
N LYS A 113 -1.18 0.50 -26.61
CA LYS A 113 -1.81 0.85 -25.32
C LYS A 113 -0.75 0.94 -24.24
N LYS A 114 -1.01 1.77 -23.22
CA LYS A 114 0.00 2.08 -22.19
C LYS A 114 0.51 0.83 -21.47
N PHE A 115 -0.38 -0.11 -21.16
CA PHE A 115 -0.06 -1.30 -20.37
C PHE A 115 -0.08 -2.60 -21.18
N SER A 116 -0.08 -2.52 -22.51
CA SER A 116 -0.04 -3.71 -23.34
C SER A 116 1.35 -4.30 -23.46
N ALA A 117 1.39 -5.58 -23.83
CA ALA A 117 2.62 -6.27 -24.22
C ALA A 117 3.36 -5.52 -25.35
N ASP A 118 2.62 -4.97 -26.31
CA ASP A 118 3.18 -4.15 -27.41
C ASP A 118 3.93 -2.89 -26.92
N ASN A 119 3.67 -2.43 -25.70
CA ASN A 119 4.38 -1.32 -25.07
C ASN A 119 5.43 -1.79 -24.03
N ASN A 120 5.88 -3.05 -24.12
CA ASN A 120 6.83 -3.69 -23.19
C ASN A 120 6.43 -3.56 -21.72
N MET A 121 5.12 -3.58 -21.43
CA MET A 121 4.60 -3.54 -20.07
C MET A 121 4.16 -4.91 -19.54
N ASP A 122 4.25 -5.95 -20.38
CA ASP A 122 4.13 -7.33 -19.95
C ASP A 122 5.55 -7.87 -19.68
N PRO A 123 5.89 -8.25 -18.43
CA PRO A 123 7.18 -8.83 -18.12
C PRO A 123 7.36 -10.23 -18.74
N GLY A 124 6.28 -10.87 -19.21
CA GLY A 124 6.30 -12.21 -19.77
C GLY A 124 6.55 -13.30 -18.73
N GLU A 125 6.92 -14.49 -19.21
CA GLU A 125 7.28 -15.61 -18.35
C GLU A 125 8.69 -15.41 -17.76
N VAL A 126 8.88 -15.84 -16.52
CA VAL A 126 10.18 -15.80 -15.86
C VAL A 126 11.08 -16.87 -16.50
N PRO A 127 12.25 -16.50 -17.06
CA PRO A 127 13.19 -17.46 -17.65
C PRO A 127 13.61 -18.56 -16.67
N ASP A 128 13.86 -19.77 -17.18
CA ASP A 128 14.22 -20.94 -16.36
C ASP A 128 15.46 -20.69 -15.47
N GLU A 129 16.39 -19.86 -15.93
CA GLU A 129 17.60 -19.49 -15.18
C GLU A 129 17.32 -18.60 -13.97
N LEU A 130 16.16 -17.93 -13.94
CA LEU A 130 15.71 -17.05 -12.85
C LEU A 130 14.61 -17.69 -12.00
N GLN A 131 14.24 -18.94 -12.27
CA GLN A 131 13.27 -19.68 -11.46
C GLN A 131 13.93 -20.25 -10.20
N GLY A 132 13.21 -20.23 -9.07
CA GLY A 132 13.64 -20.89 -7.84
C GLY A 132 14.74 -20.18 -7.06
N LEU A 133 14.97 -18.89 -7.30
CA LEU A 133 15.87 -18.07 -6.50
C LEU A 133 15.36 -17.95 -5.05
N THR A 134 16.29 -17.98 -4.09
CA THR A 134 16.01 -17.63 -2.70
C THR A 134 15.79 -16.13 -2.55
N ASP A 135 15.10 -15.71 -1.49
CA ASP A 135 14.91 -14.28 -1.16
C ASP A 135 16.21 -13.47 -1.22
N ILE A 136 17.33 -14.08 -0.79
CA ILE A 136 18.65 -13.45 -0.80
C ILE A 136 19.18 -13.30 -2.23
N GLU A 137 19.04 -14.33 -3.07
CA GLU A 137 19.48 -14.29 -4.47
C GLU A 137 18.67 -13.27 -5.28
N GLU A 138 17.35 -13.21 -5.07
CA GLU A 138 16.49 -12.18 -5.66
C GLU A 138 16.95 -10.77 -5.26
N MET A 139 17.26 -10.56 -3.98
CA MET A 139 17.81 -9.29 -3.49
C MET A 139 19.18 -8.95 -4.10
N LEU A 140 20.01 -9.95 -4.40
CA LEU A 140 21.33 -9.76 -5.03
C LEU A 140 21.22 -9.37 -6.51
N ILE A 141 20.25 -9.89 -7.26
CA ILE A 141 20.05 -9.52 -8.67
C ILE A 141 19.14 -8.30 -8.86
N ALA A 142 18.50 -7.81 -7.80
CA ALA A 142 17.68 -6.61 -7.85
C ALA A 142 18.51 -5.38 -8.27
N GLN A 143 17.97 -4.59 -9.21
CA GLN A 143 18.62 -3.35 -9.66
C GLN A 143 18.56 -2.23 -8.63
N VAL A 144 17.69 -2.37 -7.62
CA VAL A 144 17.47 -1.37 -6.58
C VAL A 144 17.50 -2.03 -5.21
N PHE A 145 18.43 -1.58 -4.38
CA PHE A 145 18.54 -1.96 -2.98
C PHE A 145 17.82 -0.92 -2.10
N THR A 146 16.74 -1.34 -1.45
CA THR A 146 15.92 -0.46 -0.61
C THR A 146 16.33 -0.55 0.85
N VAL A 147 16.65 0.60 1.45
CA VAL A 147 16.92 0.72 2.89
C VAL A 147 15.74 1.42 3.57
N MET A 148 15.18 0.77 4.59
CA MET A 148 14.13 1.32 5.42
C MET A 148 14.32 0.97 6.90
N SER A 149 13.91 1.87 7.78
CA SER A 149 13.95 1.67 9.22
C SER A 149 12.65 1.04 9.71
N VAL A 150 12.72 -0.24 10.08
CA VAL A 150 11.60 -0.99 10.68
C VAL A 150 11.89 -1.19 12.17
N TYR A 151 10.89 -1.00 13.01
CA TYR A 151 10.97 -1.22 14.46
C TYR A 151 9.79 -2.03 14.96
N ARG A 152 9.99 -2.76 16.05
CA ARG A 152 8.93 -3.57 16.67
C ARG A 152 8.17 -2.73 17.70
N LEU A 153 6.86 -2.63 17.52
CA LEU A 153 5.96 -1.96 18.44
C LEU A 153 5.65 -2.85 19.64
N ARG A 154 5.22 -2.22 20.75
CA ARG A 154 4.64 -2.94 21.88
C ARG A 154 3.38 -3.67 21.38
N GLY A 155 3.30 -4.98 21.59
CA GLY A 155 2.23 -5.83 21.02
C GLY A 155 2.66 -6.68 19.82
N GLY A 156 3.93 -6.61 19.40
CA GLY A 156 4.53 -7.56 18.45
C GLY A 156 4.40 -7.20 16.97
N GLN A 157 3.66 -6.15 16.64
CA GLN A 157 3.55 -5.60 15.28
C GLN A 157 4.84 -4.87 14.87
N ASN A 158 5.10 -4.81 13.56
CA ASN A 158 6.19 -4.00 12.99
C ASN A 158 5.65 -2.63 12.55
N GLY A 159 6.39 -1.58 12.88
CA GLY A 159 6.17 -0.22 12.40
C GLY A 159 7.37 0.27 11.59
N TYR A 160 7.16 1.31 10.78
CA TYR A 160 8.24 1.97 10.04
C TYR A 160 8.15 3.49 10.24
N LYS A 161 9.31 4.17 10.25
CA LYS A 161 9.40 5.63 10.40
C LYS A 161 10.65 6.13 9.69
N GLY A 162 10.56 7.35 9.15
CA GLY A 162 11.65 8.00 8.46
C GLY A 162 11.55 7.80 6.96
N ASN A 163 12.68 8.02 6.28
CA ASN A 163 12.75 7.93 4.83
C ASN A 163 13.05 6.50 4.38
N VAL A 164 12.47 6.12 3.25
CA VAL A 164 12.89 4.95 2.48
C VAL A 164 13.86 5.45 1.42
N ILE A 165 15.04 4.83 1.34
CA ILE A 165 16.08 5.22 0.40
C ILE A 165 16.33 4.06 -0.57
N ASN A 166 16.26 4.36 -1.86
CA ASN A 166 16.49 3.41 -2.94
C ASN A 166 17.88 3.65 -3.53
N PHE A 167 18.78 2.68 -3.39
CA PHE A 167 20.12 2.73 -3.97
C PHE A 167 20.14 1.91 -5.26
N PRO A 168 20.62 2.46 -6.39
CA PRO A 168 20.87 1.64 -7.57
C PRO A 168 22.02 0.66 -7.28
N GLN A 169 21.83 -0.60 -7.65
CA GLN A 169 22.81 -1.67 -7.48
C GLN A 169 23.43 -2.05 -8.83
N ASP A 170 24.76 -2.08 -8.92
CA ASP A 170 25.44 -2.53 -10.14
C ASP A 170 25.58 -4.05 -10.16
N VAL A 171 24.51 -4.71 -10.60
CA VAL A 171 24.44 -6.17 -10.73
C VAL A 171 25.49 -6.72 -11.72
N ARG A 172 25.97 -5.89 -12.65
CA ARG A 172 26.94 -6.32 -13.68
C ARG A 172 28.31 -6.64 -13.11
N GLU A 173 28.67 -6.05 -11.98
CA GLU A 173 29.99 -6.26 -11.39
C GLU A 173 30.19 -7.72 -10.96
N PHE A 174 29.19 -8.30 -10.29
CA PHE A 174 29.30 -9.66 -9.77
C PHE A 174 28.81 -10.71 -10.76
N THR A 175 27.80 -10.42 -11.59
CA THR A 175 27.30 -11.38 -12.61
C THR A 175 28.34 -11.73 -13.68
N ARG A 176 29.38 -10.91 -13.83
CA ARG A 176 30.50 -11.17 -14.76
C ARG A 176 31.66 -11.93 -14.12
N ARG A 177 31.60 -12.22 -12.82
CA ARG A 177 32.62 -12.96 -12.09
C ARG A 177 32.01 -14.29 -11.67
N LEU A 178 32.54 -15.39 -12.21
CA LEU A 178 32.23 -16.71 -11.66
C LEU A 178 32.86 -16.82 -10.26
N PRO A 179 32.25 -17.59 -9.35
CA PRO A 179 32.87 -17.96 -8.07
C PRO A 179 34.27 -18.55 -8.24
#